data_AF-A0A1H3PGI9-F1
#
_entry.id   AF-A0A1H3PGI9-F1
#
_cell.length_a   1.000
_cell.length_b   1.000
_cell.length_c   1.000
_cell.angle_alpha   90.00
_cell.angle_beta   90.00
_cell.angle_gamma   90.00
#
_symmetry.space_group_name_H-M   'P 1'
#
loop_
_entity.id
_entity.type
_entity.pdbx_description
1 polymer ?
#
loop_
_entity_poly.entity_id
_entity_poly.type
_entity_poly.pdbx_seq_one_letter_code
_entity_poly.pdbx_strand_id
1 'polypeptide(L)'
;MATVSDKNTLPDKINLREAWLFWFKLGWISFGGPAGQIAIMHTELVERRHWISERRFLHALNYCMVLPGPEAQQLATYIGWLMHRTWGGIVAGVLFVLPSLIILIVLS
;
A
#
# COMPACT_ATOMS: atom_id res chain seq x y z
N MET A 1 -20.51 1.60 41.54
CA MET A 1 -19.46 2.63 41.67
C MET A 1 -18.15 2.02 41.20
N ALA A 2 -17.41 2.71 40.32
CA ALA A 2 -16.14 2.34 39.66
C ALA A 2 -16.21 1.52 38.35
N THR A 3 -16.68 2.21 37.30
CA THR A 3 -16.09 2.30 35.94
C THR A 3 -15.59 1.03 35.26
N VAL A 4 -16.42 0.54 34.32
CA VAL A 4 -15.98 -0.15 33.10
C VAL A 4 -14.81 0.64 32.50
N SER A 5 -13.61 0.04 32.52
CA SER A 5 -12.44 0.57 31.84
C SER A 5 -12.63 0.35 30.35
N ASP A 6 -13.40 1.23 29.74
CA ASP A 6 -13.49 1.44 28.30
C ASP A 6 -12.09 1.76 27.80
N LYS A 7 -11.38 0.74 27.32
CA LYS A 7 -10.25 0.91 26.41
C LYS A 7 -10.82 1.36 25.07
N ASN A 8 -11.25 2.61 25.03
CA ASN A 8 -11.43 3.38 23.82
C ASN A 8 -10.03 3.68 23.25
N THR A 9 -9.30 2.65 22.84
CA THR A 9 -8.08 2.80 22.05
C THR A 9 -8.51 2.97 20.61
N LEU A 10 -8.97 4.19 20.31
CA LEU A 10 -8.99 4.70 18.95
C LEU A 10 -7.61 4.37 18.34
N PRO A 11 -7.52 3.65 17.21
CA PRO A 11 -6.24 3.29 16.62
C PRO A 11 -5.47 4.57 16.30
N ASP A 12 -4.47 4.82 17.16
CA ASP A 12 -3.58 5.97 17.15
C ASP A 12 -2.78 5.92 15.84
N LYS A 13 -2.94 6.97 15.02
CA LYS A 13 -2.12 7.35 13.85
C LYS A 13 -1.46 6.21 13.09
N ILE A 14 -1.94 5.95 11.86
CA ILE A 14 -1.27 5.14 10.82
C ILE A 14 0.25 5.25 10.98
N ASN A 15 0.86 4.20 11.52
CA ASN A 15 2.26 4.28 11.91
C ASN A 15 3.09 4.17 10.64
N LEU A 16 3.87 5.20 10.31
CA LEU A 16 4.66 5.28 9.07
C LEU A 16 5.50 4.01 8.85
N ARG A 17 5.96 3.38 9.94
CA ARG A 17 6.69 2.11 9.92
C ARG A 17 5.87 0.93 9.40
N GLU A 18 4.59 0.81 9.76
CA GLU A 18 3.73 -0.26 9.24
C GLU A 18 3.45 -0.06 7.75
N ALA A 19 3.21 1.18 7.32
CA ALA A 19 3.07 1.49 5.90
C ALA A 19 4.36 1.14 5.13
N TRP A 20 5.53 1.52 5.67
CA TRP A 20 6.84 1.19 5.09
C TRP A 20 7.06 -0.32 4.96
N LEU A 21 6.83 -1.08 6.04
CA LEU A 21 6.97 -2.54 6.04
C LEU A 21 5.98 -3.21 5.08
N PHE A 22 4.76 -2.67 4.97
CA PHE A 22 3.77 -3.15 4.00
C PHE A 22 4.26 -2.95 2.56
N TRP A 23 4.70 -1.74 2.18
CA TRP A 23 5.22 -1.49 0.84
C TRP A 23 6.47 -2.33 0.52
N PHE A 24 7.36 -2.53 1.50
CA PHE A 24 8.52 -3.42 1.35
C PHE A 24 8.12 -4.86 1.08
N LYS A 25 7.18 -5.37 1.88
CA LYS A 25 6.65 -6.72 1.73
C LYS A 25 5.89 -6.87 0.41
N LEU A 26 5.16 -5.84 -0.03
CA LEU A 26 4.45 -5.83 -1.30
C LEU A 26 5.42 -5.87 -2.50
N GLY A 27 6.51 -5.10 -2.46
CA GLY A 27 7.56 -5.15 -3.49
C GLY A 27 8.24 -6.52 -3.56
N TRP A 28 8.47 -7.16 -2.41
CA TRP A 28 9.04 -8.51 -2.35
C TRP A 28 8.05 -9.59 -2.82
N ILE A 29 6.75 -9.37 -2.64
CA ILE A 29 5.69 -10.26 -3.11
C ILE A 29 5.33 -9.90 -4.56
N SER A 30 6.12 -10.43 -5.49
CA SER A 30 5.83 -10.38 -6.92
C SER A 30 5.03 -11.61 -7.39
N PHE A 31 4.12 -12.12 -6.55
CA PHE A 31 3.39 -13.36 -6.82
C PHE A 31 2.03 -13.07 -7.47
N GLY A 32 1.69 -13.79 -8.56
CA GLY A 32 0.36 -13.74 -9.19
C GLY A 32 0.16 -12.64 -10.25
N GLY A 33 1.21 -11.93 -10.68
CA GLY A 33 1.12 -10.87 -11.68
C GLY A 33 0.44 -9.58 -11.17
N PRO A 34 0.15 -8.61 -12.05
CA PRO A 34 -0.43 -7.32 -11.66
C PRO A 34 -1.77 -7.48 -10.91
N ALA A 35 -2.62 -8.40 -11.34
CA ALA A 35 -3.91 -8.68 -10.71
C ALA A 35 -3.75 -9.23 -9.27
N GLY A 36 -2.75 -10.09 -9.04
CA GLY A 36 -2.44 -10.61 -7.70
C GLY A 36 -1.98 -9.52 -6.74
N GLN A 37 -1.11 -8.61 -7.20
CA GLN A 37 -0.67 -7.47 -6.40
C GLN A 37 -1.82 -6.52 -6.05
N ILE A 38 -2.71 -6.25 -7.01
CA ILE A 38 -3.91 -5.43 -6.79
C ILE A 38 -4.85 -6.09 -5.76
N ALA A 39 -5.06 -7.41 -5.83
CA ALA A 39 -5.91 -8.13 -4.88
C ALA A 39 -5.33 -8.10 -3.46
N ILE A 40 -4.02 -8.29 -3.31
CA ILE A 40 -3.33 -8.18 -2.01
C ILE A 40 -3.47 -6.76 -1.47
N MET A 41 -3.30 -5.75 -2.33
CA MET A 41 -3.51 -4.36 -1.96
C MET A 41 -4.95 -4.10 -1.51
N HIS A 42 -5.95 -4.64 -2.21
CA HIS A 42 -7.35 -4.51 -1.81
C HIS A 42 -7.61 -5.13 -0.44
N THR A 43 -7.31 -6.42 -0.27
CA THR A 43 -7.55 -7.13 1.00
C THR A 43 -6.77 -6.50 2.15
N GLU A 44 -5.51 -6.10 1.96
CA GLU A 44 -4.74 -5.59 3.08
C GLU A 44 -5.07 -4.12 3.41
N LEU A 45 -5.28 -3.26 2.40
CA LEU A 45 -5.54 -1.82 2.59
C LEU A 45 -7.02 -1.52 2.91
N VAL A 46 -7.95 -2.29 2.34
CA VAL A 46 -9.41 -2.12 2.51
C VAL A 46 -9.94 -3.03 3.61
N GLU A 47 -9.73 -4.34 3.52
CA GLU A 47 -10.39 -5.32 4.41
C GLU A 47 -9.65 -5.54 5.73
N ARG A 48 -8.32 -5.69 5.73
CA ARG A 48 -7.57 -5.94 6.99
C ARG A 48 -7.32 -4.67 7.76
N ARG A 49 -6.75 -3.65 7.10
CA ARG A 49 -6.26 -2.45 7.78
C ARG A 49 -7.24 -1.28 7.74
N HIS A 50 -8.26 -1.34 6.87
CA HIS A 50 -9.25 -0.27 6.71
C HIS A 50 -8.61 1.12 6.51
N TRP A 51 -7.41 1.17 5.93
CA TRP A 51 -6.67 2.42 5.67
C TRP A 51 -7.30 3.22 4.53
N ILE A 52 -7.99 2.53 3.62
CA ILE A 52 -8.70 3.13 2.49
C ILE A 52 -10.09 2.50 2.37
N SER A 53 -11.11 3.32 2.11
CA SER A 53 -12.45 2.78 1.84
C SER A 53 -12.50 2.14 0.45
N GLU A 54 -13.27 1.07 0.29
CA GLU A 54 -13.43 0.32 -0.98
C GLU A 54 -13.72 1.23 -2.19
N ARG A 55 -14.65 2.20 -2.04
CA ARG A 55 -14.92 3.20 -3.07
C ARG A 55 -13.67 3.95 -3.54
N ARG A 56 -12.80 4.36 -2.62
CA ARG A 56 -11.56 5.10 -2.93
C ARG A 56 -10.53 4.22 -3.63
N PHE A 57 -10.46 2.95 -3.22
CA PHE A 57 -9.64 1.96 -3.90
C PHE A 57 -10.12 1.75 -5.34
N LEU A 58 -11.42 1.52 -5.54
CA LEU A 58 -12.02 1.34 -6.86
C LEU A 58 -11.85 2.59 -7.74
N HIS A 59 -11.96 3.79 -7.16
CA HIS A 59 -11.65 5.05 -7.86
C HIS A 59 -10.19 5.10 -8.31
N ALA A 60 -9.23 4.73 -7.44
CA ALA A 60 -7.81 4.68 -7.79
C ALA A 60 -7.50 3.62 -8.85
N LEU A 61 -8.14 2.45 -8.75
CA LEU A 61 -8.02 1.35 -9.71
C LEU A 61 -8.51 1.77 -11.09
N ASN A 62 -9.71 2.34 -11.15
CA ASN A 62 -10.30 2.84 -12.39
C ASN A 62 -9.42 3.94 -13.01
N TYR A 63 -8.83 4.81 -12.17
CA TYR A 63 -7.86 5.80 -12.63
C TYR A 63 -6.60 5.15 -13.24
N CYS A 64 -6.05 4.11 -12.63
CA CYS A 64 -4.90 3.37 -13.16
C CYS A 64 -5.23 2.59 -14.45
N MET A 65 -6.48 2.18 -14.65
CA MET A 65 -6.93 1.58 -15.92
C MET A 65 -7.05 2.61 -17.06
N VAL A 66 -7.31 3.89 -16.72
CA VAL A 66 -7.38 4.99 -17.68
C VAL A 66 -5.98 5.50 -18.06
N LEU A 67 -5.00 5.45 -17.13
CA LEU A 67 -3.62 5.80 -17.43
C LEU A 67 -2.86 4.63 -18.06
N PRO A 68 -2.34 4.75 -19.31
CA PRO A 68 -1.52 3.70 -19.90
C PRO A 68 -0.20 3.57 -19.11
N GLY A 69 -0.01 2.45 -18.40
CA GLY A 69 1.22 2.18 -17.64
C GLY A 69 1.13 0.94 -16.72
N PRO A 70 2.15 0.72 -15.86
CA PRO A 70 2.18 -0.43 -14.95
C PRO A 70 1.15 -0.25 -13.83
N GLU A 71 -0.03 -0.84 -14.03
CA GLU A 71 -1.24 -0.66 -13.20
C GLU A 71 -0.98 -0.84 -11.69
N ALA A 72 -0.29 -1.91 -11.30
CA ALA A 72 0.01 -2.20 -9.89
C ALA A 72 0.95 -1.15 -9.25
N GLN A 73 1.95 -0.67 -9.98
CA GLN A 73 2.88 0.35 -9.48
C GLN A 73 2.22 1.73 -9.37
N GLN A 74 1.39 2.10 -10.35
CA GLN A 74 0.62 3.35 -10.29
C GLN A 74 -0.36 3.32 -9.13
N LEU A 75 -1.08 2.22 -8.93
CA LEU A 75 -1.99 2.03 -7.82
C LEU A 75 -1.25 2.10 -6.48
N ALA A 76 -0.09 1.44 -6.38
CA ALA A 76 0.77 1.47 -5.20
C ALA A 76 1.22 2.89 -4.86
N THR A 77 1.74 3.61 -5.85
CA THR A 77 2.22 4.99 -5.68
C THR A 77 1.08 5.93 -5.30
N TYR A 78 -0.08 5.80 -5.94
CA TYR A 78 -1.26 6.63 -5.67
C TYR A 78 -1.85 6.36 -4.28
N ILE A 79 -1.95 5.09 -3.87
CA ILE A 79 -2.43 4.74 -2.53
C ILE A 79 -1.41 5.14 -1.45
N GLY A 80 -0.12 4.95 -1.70
CA GLY A 80 0.95 5.46 -0.84
C GLY A 80 0.82 6.97 -0.67
N TRP A 81 0.54 7.69 -1.76
CA TRP A 81 0.27 9.12 -1.72
C TRP A 81 -1.00 9.47 -0.93
N LEU A 82 -2.07 8.69 -1.06
CA LEU A 82 -3.31 8.95 -0.33
C LEU A 82 -3.15 8.75 1.19
N MET A 83 -2.28 7.83 1.61
CA MET A 83 -2.05 7.50 3.02
C MET A 83 -1.16 8.52 3.76
N HIS A 84 -0.05 8.94 3.15
CA HIS A 84 0.94 9.83 3.80
C HIS A 84 1.36 11.01 2.92
N ARG A 85 0.54 11.39 1.94
CA ARG A 85 0.80 12.48 0.98
C ARG A 85 2.10 12.20 0.21
N THR A 86 2.86 13.23 -0.14
CA THR A 86 4.09 13.10 -0.95
C THR A 86 5.09 12.06 -0.41
N TRP A 87 5.25 11.95 0.91
CA TRP A 87 6.18 10.98 1.51
C TRP A 87 5.75 9.53 1.30
N GLY A 88 4.46 9.23 1.47
CA GLY A 88 3.97 7.87 1.29
C GLY A 88 4.01 7.39 -0.17
N GLY A 89 3.78 8.30 -1.12
CA GLY A 89 3.86 7.98 -2.55
C GLY A 89 5.28 7.68 -3.01
N ILE A 90 6.25 8.49 -2.58
CA ILE A 90 7.68 8.28 -2.89
C ILE A 90 8.15 6.95 -2.27
N VAL A 91 7.82 6.72 -1.01
CA VAL A 91 8.15 5.47 -0.32
C VAL A 91 7.55 4.27 -1.04
N ALA A 92 6.24 4.28 -1.32
CA ALA A 92 5.57 3.18 -2.01
C ALA A 92 6.19 2.87 -3.38
N GLY A 93 6.44 3.91 -4.19
CA GLY A 93 7.07 3.75 -5.51
C GLY A 93 8.51 3.24 -5.43
N VAL A 94 9.32 3.80 -4.52
CA VAL A 94 10.72 3.39 -4.35
C VAL A 94 10.81 1.96 -3.83
N LEU A 95 9.98 1.57 -2.85
CA LEU A 95 9.98 0.21 -2.32
C LEU A 95 9.46 -0.83 -3.31
N PHE A 96 8.61 -0.44 -4.25
CA PHE A 96 8.16 -1.31 -5.33
C PHE A 96 9.28 -1.60 -6.34
N VAL A 97 10.13 -0.62 -6.65
CA VAL A 97 11.24 -0.76 -7.62
C VAL A 97 12.52 -1.34 -6.98
N LEU A 98 12.71 -1.11 -5.69
CA LEU A 98 13.82 -1.60 -4.87
C LEU A 98 14.22 -3.07 -5.09
N PRO A 99 13.29 -4.06 -5.08
CA PRO A 99 13.67 -5.46 -5.28
C PRO A 99 14.32 -5.71 -6.64
N SER A 100 13.80 -5.12 -7.73
CA SER A 100 14.42 -5.21 -9.05
C SER A 100 15.82 -4.56 -9.08
N LEU A 101 15.96 -3.44 -8.38
CA LEU A 101 17.23 -2.70 -8.29
C LEU A 101 18.30 -3.53 -7.53
N ILE A 102 17.91 -4.20 -6.44
CA ILE A 102 18.79 -5.10 -5.69
C ILE A 102 19.24 -6.27 -6.57
N ILE A 103 18.32 -6.90 -7.31
CA ILE A 103 18.68 -8.02 -8.21
C ILE A 103 19.67 -7.55 -9.28
N LEU A 104 19.47 -6.38 -9.88
CA LEU A 104 20.39 -5.80 -10.86
C LEU A 104 21.79 -5.55 -10.28
N ILE A 105 21.88 -4.99 -9.06
CA ILE A 105 23.17 -4.72 -8.40
C ILE A 105 23.88 -6.02 -8.02
N VAL A 106 23.15 -7.04 -7.59
CA VAL A 106 23.73 -8.34 -7.21
C VAL A 106 24.26 -9.11 -8.43
N LEU A 107 23.62 -8.94 -9.59
CA LEU A 107 23.98 -9.67 -10.82
C LEU A 107 25.04 -8.95 -11.67
N SER A 108 25.22 -7.63 -11.50
CA SER A 108 26.21 -6.81 -12.23
C SER A 108 27.59 -6.84 -11.61
#